data_AF-A0A958J074-F1
#
_entry.id   AF-A0A958J074-F1
#
_cell.length_a   1.000
_cell.length_b   1.000
_cell.length_c   1.000
_cell.angle_alpha   90.00
_cell.angle_beta   90.00
_cell.angle_gamma   90.00
#
_symmetry.space_group_name_H-M   'P 1'
#
loop_
_entity.id
_entity.type
_entity.pdbx_description
1 polymer ?
#
loop_
_entity_poly.entity_id
_entity_poly.type
_entity_poly.pdbx_seq_one_letter_code
_entity_poly.pdbx_strand_id
1 'polypeptide(L)'
;MRNYLSWLEKIDSRLLIFVVLICNNLAFPLSGGEEQYLQYAKQWFQPEWIPGSFTLTEFAGPRLIFQIICGFFLQFISIEWFAMIARVVAFALFAFPLARLFRQLTLSNAYIFIILQIFLVTDQSLFAREWMFRTFEPKVLAYVCLFW
;
A
#
# COMPACT_ATOMS: atom_id res chain seq x y z
N MET A 1 38.08 -6.17 -3.02
CA MET A 1 36.80 -6.82 -3.39
C MET A 1 36.00 -5.86 -4.26
N ARG A 2 35.57 -6.29 -5.45
CA ARG A 2 34.76 -5.48 -6.36
C ARG A 2 33.36 -5.32 -5.74
N ASN A 3 32.97 -4.10 -5.39
CA ASN A 3 31.67 -3.85 -4.77
C ASN A 3 30.58 -3.85 -5.86
N TYR A 4 30.00 -5.02 -6.13
CA TYR A 4 28.99 -5.24 -7.16
C TYR A 4 27.70 -4.43 -6.95
N LEU A 5 27.49 -3.87 -5.76
CA LEU A 5 26.31 -3.05 -5.42
C LEU A 5 26.57 -1.54 -5.52
N SER A 6 27.76 -1.12 -5.96
CA SER A 6 28.13 0.31 -6.06
C SER A 6 27.24 1.15 -6.98
N TRP A 7 26.53 0.52 -7.92
CA TRP A 7 25.56 1.19 -8.78
C TRP A 7 24.29 1.61 -8.03
N LEU A 8 23.88 0.88 -6.97
CA LEU A 8 22.71 1.23 -6.16
C LEU A 8 22.88 2.59 -5.48
N GLU A 9 24.10 2.92 -5.06
CA GLU A 9 24.39 4.19 -4.39
C GLU A 9 24.22 5.41 -5.30
N LYS A 10 24.09 5.22 -6.62
CA LYS A 10 23.81 6.29 -7.59
C LYS A 10 22.33 6.60 -7.76
N ILE A 11 21.44 5.75 -7.22
CA ILE A 11 19.99 5.87 -7.38
C ILE A 11 19.44 6.75 -6.27
N ASP A 12 18.46 7.60 -6.57
CA ASP A 12 17.71 8.29 -5.52
C ASP A 12 17.03 7.26 -4.60
N SER A 13 17.17 7.42 -3.27
CA SER A 13 16.67 6.43 -2.33
C SER A 13 15.15 6.27 -2.38
N ARG A 14 14.40 7.33 -2.73
CA ARG A 14 12.94 7.25 -2.85
C ARG A 14 12.59 6.39 -4.06
N LEU A 15 13.28 6.62 -5.19
CA LEU A 15 13.10 5.79 -6.38
C LEU A 15 13.45 4.33 -6.11
N LEU A 16 14.56 4.07 -5.42
CA LEU A 16 14.95 2.71 -5.04
C LEU A 16 13.86 2.02 -4.20
N ILE A 17 13.38 2.69 -3.15
CA ILE A 17 12.35 2.14 -2.26
C ILE A 17 11.05 1.89 -3.04
N PHE A 18 10.62 2.85 -3.85
CA PHE A 18 9.43 2.71 -4.69
C PHE A 18 9.52 1.49 -5.62
N VAL A 19 10.64 1.33 -6.34
CA VAL A 19 10.85 0.19 -7.24
C VAL A 19 10.88 -1.12 -6.45
N VAL A 20 11.53 -1.16 -5.29
CA VAL A 20 11.55 -2.34 -4.41
C VAL A 20 10.12 -2.73 -3.99
N LEU A 21 9.29 -1.78 -3.58
CA LEU A 21 7.90 -2.04 -3.18
C LEU A 21 7.08 -2.56 -4.36
N ILE A 22 7.20 -1.95 -5.54
CA ILE A 22 6.52 -2.38 -6.77
C ILE A 22 6.90 -3.82 -7.12
N CYS A 23 8.19 -4.13 -7.22
CA CYS A 23 8.66 -5.43 -7.64
C CYS A 23 8.26 -6.57 -6.68
N ASN A 24 8.06 -6.26 -5.39
CA ASN A 24 7.76 -7.27 -4.38
C ASN A 24 6.26 -7.41 -4.07
N ASN A 25 5.47 -6.35 -4.17
CA ASN A 25 4.10 -6.33 -3.66
C ASN A 25 3.03 -5.94 -4.68
N LEU A 26 3.39 -5.42 -5.85
CA LEU A 26 2.37 -5.04 -6.83
C LEU A 26 1.72 -6.30 -7.41
N ALA A 27 0.43 -6.44 -7.15
CA ALA A 27 -0.40 -7.52 -7.67
C ALA A 27 -1.70 -6.95 -8.27
N PHE A 28 -2.23 -7.64 -9.28
CA PHE A 28 -3.54 -7.32 -9.84
C PHE A 28 -4.70 -7.91 -9.02
N PRO A 29 -4.64 -9.18 -8.56
CA PRO A 29 -5.69 -9.73 -7.71
C PRO A 29 -5.82 -8.95 -6.39
N LEU A 30 -7.04 -8.96 -5.85
CA LEU A 30 -7.30 -8.49 -4.50
C LEU A 30 -6.78 -9.52 -3.49
N SER A 31 -6.47 -9.06 -2.28
CA SER A 31 -6.08 -9.92 -1.17
C SER A 31 -6.40 -9.29 0.19
N GLY A 32 -6.73 -10.14 1.17
CA GLY A 32 -6.89 -9.70 2.56
C GLY A 32 -8.00 -8.66 2.74
N GLY A 33 -7.76 -7.67 3.59
CA GLY A 33 -8.78 -6.68 3.94
C GLY A 33 -9.26 -5.80 2.78
N GLU A 34 -8.45 -5.60 1.73
CA GLU A 34 -8.83 -4.71 0.62
C GLU A 34 -10.08 -5.19 -0.14
N GLU A 35 -10.29 -6.51 -0.20
CA GLU A 35 -11.49 -7.12 -0.78
C GLU A 35 -12.73 -6.58 -0.08
N GLN A 36 -12.70 -6.53 1.25
CA GLN A 36 -13.83 -6.08 2.05
C GLN A 36 -13.98 -4.55 1.98
N TYR A 37 -12.90 -3.80 2.19
CA TYR A 37 -12.96 -2.34 2.25
C TYR A 37 -13.37 -1.67 0.94
N LEU A 38 -12.92 -2.19 -0.20
CA LEU A 38 -13.28 -1.64 -1.49
C LEU A 38 -14.72 -2.00 -1.89
N GLN A 39 -15.21 -3.17 -1.48
CA GLN A 39 -16.63 -3.52 -1.67
C GLN A 39 -17.55 -2.61 -0.86
N TYR A 40 -17.20 -2.31 0.39
CA TYR A 40 -17.94 -1.32 1.17
C TYR A 40 -17.99 0.04 0.49
N ALA A 41 -16.85 0.50 -0.04
CA ALA A 41 -16.75 1.78 -0.73
C ALA A 41 -17.61 1.81 -2.01
N LYS A 42 -17.61 0.71 -2.78
CA LYS A 42 -18.45 0.57 -3.97
C LYS A 42 -19.93 0.55 -3.64
N GLN A 43 -20.34 -0.28 -2.67
CA GLN A 43 -21.74 -0.39 -2.23
C GLN A 43 -22.30 0.94 -1.73
N TRP A 44 -21.46 1.79 -1.11
CA TRP A 44 -21.86 3.12 -0.64
C TRP A 44 -22.39 4.04 -1.75
N PHE A 45 -21.75 4.02 -2.93
CA PHE A 45 -22.16 4.85 -4.08
C PHE A 45 -23.05 4.11 -5.08
N GLN A 46 -23.03 2.79 -5.08
CA GLN A 46 -23.80 1.95 -5.99
C GLN A 46 -24.58 0.89 -5.19
N PRO A 47 -25.66 1.27 -4.45
CA PRO A 47 -26.43 0.32 -3.65
C PRO A 47 -27.04 -0.82 -4.46
N GLU A 48 -27.32 -0.56 -5.74
CA GLU A 48 -27.86 -1.53 -6.69
C GLU A 48 -26.83 -2.56 -7.17
N TRP A 49 -25.54 -2.41 -6.81
CA TRP A 49 -24.49 -3.35 -7.21
C TRP A 49 -24.74 -4.74 -6.59
N ILE A 50 -25.07 -4.79 -5.30
CA ILE A 50 -25.55 -5.98 -4.61
C ILE A 50 -26.78 -5.59 -3.78
N PRO A 51 -27.99 -5.62 -4.37
CA PRO A 51 -29.21 -5.21 -3.70
C PRO A 51 -29.46 -6.04 -2.44
N GLY A 52 -29.81 -5.38 -1.33
CA GLY A 52 -30.15 -6.04 -0.07
C GLY A 52 -28.98 -6.65 0.71
N SER A 53 -27.73 -6.35 0.33
CA SER A 53 -26.55 -6.84 1.05
C SER A 53 -26.42 -6.19 2.44
N PHE A 54 -26.87 -6.89 3.48
CA PHE A 54 -26.71 -6.41 4.86
C PHE A 54 -25.23 -6.34 5.29
N THR A 55 -24.37 -7.21 4.72
CA THR A 55 -22.95 -7.28 5.08
C THR A 55 -22.15 -6.11 4.54
N LEU A 56 -22.60 -5.45 3.47
CA LEU A 56 -21.94 -4.31 2.83
C LEU A 56 -22.56 -2.94 3.19
N THR A 57 -23.69 -2.92 3.90
CA THR A 57 -24.39 -1.69 4.31
C THR A 57 -24.26 -1.37 5.79
N GLU A 58 -23.30 -1.98 6.49
CA GLU A 58 -23.07 -1.68 7.90
C GLU A 58 -22.52 -0.25 8.10
N PHE A 59 -22.65 0.26 9.33
CA PHE A 59 -22.19 1.60 9.70
C PHE A 59 -20.70 1.82 9.38
N ALA A 60 -20.40 2.91 8.67
CA ALA A 60 -19.05 3.20 8.20
C ALA A 60 -18.04 3.50 9.30
N GLY A 61 -18.42 4.19 10.39
CA GLY A 61 -17.47 4.55 11.46
C GLY A 61 -16.14 5.18 10.94
N PRO A 62 -14.97 4.67 11.35
CA PRO A 62 -13.68 5.29 11.03
C PRO A 62 -13.27 5.18 9.54
N ARG A 63 -13.91 4.30 8.76
CA ARG A 63 -13.63 4.13 7.32
C ARG A 63 -14.45 5.05 6.42
N LEU A 64 -15.25 5.97 6.98
CA LEU A 64 -16.11 6.88 6.20
C LEU A 64 -15.34 7.66 5.14
N ILE A 65 -14.23 8.30 5.51
CA ILE A 65 -13.42 9.09 4.57
C ILE A 65 -12.85 8.19 3.46
N PHE A 66 -12.35 7.01 3.82
CA PHE A 66 -11.86 6.03 2.86
C PHE A 66 -12.95 5.57 1.88
N GLN A 67 -14.15 5.26 2.39
CA GLN A 67 -15.29 4.84 1.58
C GLN A 67 -15.73 5.94 0.62
N ILE A 68 -15.80 7.19 1.07
CA ILE A 68 -16.19 8.32 0.23
C ILE A 68 -15.22 8.49 -0.94
N ILE A 69 -13.91 8.53 -0.64
CA ILE A 69 -12.88 8.77 -1.66
C ILE A 69 -12.80 7.58 -2.62
N CYS A 70 -12.64 6.37 -2.11
CA CYS A 70 -12.48 5.19 -2.97
C CYS A 70 -13.77 4.90 -3.74
N GLY A 71 -14.92 5.03 -3.08
CA GLY A 71 -16.23 4.77 -3.68
C GLY A 71 -16.54 5.69 -4.85
N PHE A 72 -16.13 6.96 -4.79
CA PHE A 72 -16.25 7.89 -5.91
C PHE A 72 -15.49 7.36 -7.16
N PHE A 73 -14.23 6.95 -7.00
CA PHE A 73 -13.44 6.44 -8.12
C PHE A 73 -13.95 5.08 -8.64
N LEU A 74 -14.45 4.23 -7.76
CA LEU A 74 -15.01 2.91 -8.10
C LEU A 74 -16.29 2.97 -8.94
N GLN A 75 -16.88 4.15 -9.15
CA GLN A 75 -17.94 4.35 -10.13
C GLN A 75 -17.43 4.27 -11.57
N PHE A 76 -16.15 4.57 -11.79
CA PHE A 76 -15.57 4.72 -13.13
C PHE A 76 -14.70 3.53 -13.55
N ILE A 77 -14.12 2.80 -12.59
CA ILE A 77 -13.20 1.68 -12.85
C ILE A 77 -13.54 0.47 -11.99
N SER A 78 -13.03 -0.71 -12.39
CA SER A 78 -13.21 -1.94 -11.61
C SER A 78 -12.44 -1.88 -10.28
N ILE A 79 -12.83 -2.75 -9.35
CA ILE A 79 -12.21 -2.82 -8.01
C ILE A 79 -10.72 -3.18 -8.14
N GLU A 80 -10.38 -4.09 -9.03
CA GLU A 80 -9.02 -4.58 -9.28
C GLU A 80 -8.13 -3.46 -9.84
N TRP A 81 -8.62 -2.72 -10.85
CA TRP A 81 -7.90 -1.59 -11.41
C TRP A 81 -7.68 -0.49 -10.38
N PHE A 82 -8.71 -0.17 -9.58
CA PHE A 82 -8.57 0.79 -8.49
C PHE A 82 -7.54 0.33 -7.46
N ALA A 83 -7.61 -0.92 -6.99
CA ALA A 83 -6.68 -1.47 -6.02
C ALA A 83 -5.23 -1.42 -6.51
N MET A 84 -4.99 -1.82 -7.77
CA MET A 84 -3.66 -1.75 -8.38
C MET A 84 -3.13 -0.31 -8.40
N ILE A 85 -3.92 0.66 -8.89
CA ILE A 85 -3.52 2.07 -8.96
C ILE A 85 -3.28 2.63 -7.55
N ALA A 86 -4.18 2.35 -6.60
CA ALA A 86 -4.10 2.82 -5.24
C ALA A 86 -2.86 2.29 -4.51
N ARG A 87 -2.47 1.02 -4.75
CA ARG A 87 -1.21 0.44 -4.25
C ARG A 87 0.01 1.16 -4.82
N VAL A 88 0.04 1.42 -6.14
CA VAL A 88 1.14 2.18 -6.76
C VAL A 88 1.27 3.58 -6.14
N VAL A 89 0.15 4.28 -5.96
CA VAL A 89 0.13 5.59 -5.30
C VAL A 89 0.62 5.49 -3.86
N ALA A 90 0.15 4.50 -3.10
CA ALA A 90 0.59 4.28 -1.72
C ALA A 90 2.10 4.03 -1.65
N PHE A 91 2.66 3.20 -2.54
CA PHE A 91 4.11 2.94 -2.58
C PHE A 91 4.91 4.20 -2.88
N ALA A 92 4.44 5.03 -3.81
CA ALA A 92 5.07 6.30 -4.11
C ALA A 92 5.05 7.21 -2.89
N LEU A 93 3.93 7.29 -2.17
CA LEU A 93 3.80 8.10 -0.96
C LEU A 93 4.68 7.59 0.19
N PHE A 94 4.77 6.27 0.41
CA PHE A 94 5.63 5.67 1.43
C PHE A 94 7.13 5.84 1.14
N ALA A 95 7.52 5.93 -0.13
CA ALA A 95 8.93 6.06 -0.49
C ALA A 95 9.59 7.32 0.09
N PHE A 96 8.84 8.41 0.27
CA PHE A 96 9.34 9.67 0.84
C PHE A 96 9.72 9.55 2.32
N PRO A 97 8.79 9.23 3.24
CA PRO A 97 9.12 9.15 4.65
C PRO A 97 10.08 8.00 4.97
N LEU A 98 9.99 6.87 4.26
CA LEU A 98 10.96 5.77 4.43
C LEU A 98 12.38 6.18 3.99
N ALA A 99 12.52 6.87 2.86
CA ALA A 99 13.82 7.39 2.45
C ALA A 99 14.36 8.36 3.50
N ARG A 100 13.52 9.27 4.02
CA ARG A 100 13.92 10.20 5.09
C ARG A 100 14.39 9.46 6.34
N LEU A 101 13.64 8.46 6.80
CA LEU A 101 13.98 7.64 7.96
C LEU A 101 15.33 6.93 7.78
N PHE A 102 15.54 6.23 6.67
CA PHE A 102 16.79 5.52 6.42
C PHE A 102 17.99 6.46 6.27
N ARG A 103 17.78 7.65 5.72
CA ARG A 103 18.82 8.69 5.61
C ARG A 103 19.18 9.26 6.98
N GLN A 104 18.21 9.44 7.88
CA GLN A 104 18.48 9.81 9.28
C GLN A 104 19.28 8.72 10.02
N LEU A 105 19.05 7.45 9.69
CA LEU A 105 19.84 6.32 10.19
C LEU A 105 21.19 6.15 9.49
N THR A 106 21.55 7.06 8.57
CA THR A 106 22.83 7.05 7.82
C THR A 106 23.07 5.78 7.00
N LEU A 107 21.99 5.10 6.58
CA LEU A 107 22.09 3.84 5.82
C LEU A 107 22.42 4.09 4.34
N SER A 108 23.32 3.29 3.77
CA SER A 108 23.57 3.31 2.31
C SER A 108 22.40 2.67 1.54
N ASN A 109 22.28 2.94 0.23
CA ASN A 109 21.23 2.34 -0.58
C ASN A 109 21.31 0.80 -0.63
N ALA A 110 22.51 0.23 -0.61
CA ALA A 110 22.70 -1.21 -0.50
C ALA A 110 22.08 -1.79 0.78
N TYR A 111 22.29 -1.11 1.93
CA TYR A 111 21.67 -1.52 3.19
C TYR A 111 20.15 -1.38 3.17
N ILE A 112 19.63 -0.27 2.63
CA ILE A 112 18.18 -0.06 2.47
C ILE A 112 17.58 -1.20 1.65
N PHE A 113 18.18 -1.53 0.51
CA PHE A 113 17.73 -2.61 -0.35
C PHE A 113 17.68 -3.94 0.41
N ILE A 114 18.76 -4.32 1.09
CA ILE A 114 18.84 -5.59 1.82
C ILE A 114 17.81 -5.63 2.96
N ILE A 115 17.70 -4.57 3.76
CA ILE A 115 16.75 -4.49 4.88
C ILE A 115 15.31 -4.64 4.36
N LEU A 116 14.97 -3.94 3.29
CA LEU A 116 13.64 -4.05 2.68
C LEU A 116 13.40 -5.43 2.09
N GLN A 117 14.37 -6.05 1.40
CA GLN A 117 14.20 -7.42 0.90
C GLN A 117 13.94 -8.41 2.04
N ILE A 118 14.73 -8.33 3.12
CA ILE A 118 14.51 -9.17 4.31
C ILE A 118 13.13 -8.92 4.86
N PHE A 119 12.78 -7.65 5.13
CA PHE A 119 11.50 -7.28 5.72
C PHE A 119 10.31 -7.76 4.88
N LEU A 120 10.35 -7.55 3.56
CA LEU A 120 9.26 -7.88 2.64
C LEU A 120 9.11 -9.38 2.40
N VAL A 121 10.21 -10.15 2.39
CA VAL A 121 10.18 -11.61 2.18
C VAL A 121 9.82 -12.38 3.45
N THR A 122 10.16 -11.88 4.64
CA THR A 122 9.82 -12.54 5.92
C THR A 122 8.37 -12.30 6.35
N ASP A 123 7.48 -12.17 5.38
CA ASP A 123 6.09 -11.75 5.48
C ASP A 123 5.84 -10.37 6.13
N GLN A 124 6.77 -9.75 6.87
CA GLN A 124 6.77 -8.39 7.46
C GLN A 124 6.36 -8.28 8.98
N SER A 125 6.15 -9.36 9.77
CA SER A 125 5.59 -9.33 11.18
C SER A 125 6.07 -10.48 12.03
N LEU A 126 6.03 -10.24 13.35
CA LEU A 126 6.02 -11.27 14.40
C LEU A 126 4.60 -11.68 14.87
N PHE A 127 3.54 -10.89 14.64
CA PHE A 127 2.16 -11.16 15.07
C PHE A 127 1.11 -10.60 14.08
N ALA A 128 0.03 -11.37 13.85
CA ALA A 128 -1.20 -11.04 13.09
C ALA A 128 -1.15 -10.99 11.54
N ARG A 129 0.02 -11.10 10.89
CA ARG A 129 0.14 -11.30 9.42
C ARG A 129 -0.59 -10.26 8.52
N GLU A 130 -0.85 -9.05 9.03
CA GLU A 130 -1.56 -7.97 8.33
C GLU A 130 -0.60 -6.78 8.09
N TRP A 131 -0.58 -6.24 6.87
CA TRP A 131 0.61 -5.53 6.33
C TRP A 131 0.37 -4.08 5.88
N MET A 132 1.45 -3.29 5.81
CA MET A 132 1.42 -1.91 5.31
C MET A 132 1.53 -1.81 3.78
N PHE A 133 2.17 -2.79 3.12
CA PHE A 133 2.59 -2.66 1.72
C PHE A 133 1.90 -3.63 0.75
N ARG A 134 1.05 -4.55 1.21
CA ARG A 134 0.47 -5.60 0.34
C ARG A 134 -0.94 -5.27 -0.15
N THR A 135 -1.75 -4.71 0.73
CA THR A 135 -3.17 -4.41 0.51
C THR A 135 -3.41 -2.91 0.53
N PHE A 136 -4.51 -2.45 -0.07
CA PHE A 136 -4.94 -1.05 0.04
C PHE A 136 -6.18 -0.92 0.95
N GLU A 137 -5.96 -0.37 2.15
CA GLU A 137 -6.95 -0.29 3.22
C GLU A 137 -6.91 1.09 3.91
N PRO A 138 -7.93 1.46 4.71
CA PRO A 138 -7.94 2.73 5.43
C PRO A 138 -6.66 2.99 6.26
N LYS A 139 -6.12 1.94 6.90
CA LYS A 139 -4.89 2.02 7.71
C LYS A 139 -3.65 2.42 6.90
N VAL A 140 -3.59 2.06 5.63
CA VAL A 140 -2.44 2.32 4.75
C VAL A 140 -2.27 3.82 4.55
N LEU A 141 -3.38 4.52 4.28
CA LEU A 141 -3.38 5.99 4.17
C LEU A 141 -3.05 6.66 5.51
N ALA A 142 -3.55 6.12 6.62
CA ALA A 142 -3.22 6.63 7.94
C ALA A 142 -1.71 6.53 8.24
N TYR A 143 -1.06 5.43 7.88
CA TYR A 143 0.39 5.26 8.03
C TYR A 143 1.19 6.22 7.16
N VAL A 144 0.78 6.46 5.92
CA VAL A 144 1.42 7.47 5.06
C VAL A 144 1.42 8.83 5.76
N CYS A 145 0.27 9.25 6.30
CA CYS A 145 0.15 10.53 7.00
C CYS A 145 0.93 10.57 8.32
N LEU A 146 1.07 9.44 9.02
CA LEU A 146 1.80 9.36 10.28
C LEU A 146 3.31 9.54 10.10
N PHE A 147 3.87 8.99 9.01
CA PHE A 147 5.31 8.99 8.80
C PHE A 147 5.84 10.22 8.03
N TRP A 148 4.94 11.04 7.46
CA TRP A 148 5.28 12.24 6.70
C TRP A 148 5.80 13.37 7.61
#